data_AF-A0A923XJW8-F1
#
_entry.id   AF-A0A923XJW8-F1
#
_cell.length_a   1.000
_cell.length_b   1.000
_cell.length_c   1.000
_cell.angle_alpha   90.00
_cell.angle_beta   90.00
_cell.angle_gamma   90.00
#
_symmetry.space_group_name_H-M   'P 1'
#
loop_
_entity.id
_entity.type
_entity.pdbx_description
1 polymer ?
#
loop_
_entity_poly.entity_id
_entity_poly.type
_entity_poly.pdbx_seq_one_letter_code
_entity_poly.pdbx_strand_id
1 'polypeptide(L)'
;ILTRLFWEEKVLRFEPQTPRFACTCSRERVANMIRSLGREEADEIVVERGEIEVGCDFCGKQYRFDAVDSAQLFTAPGAQPPATPTVQ
;
A
#
# COMPACT_ATOMS: atom_id res chain seq x y z
N ILE A 1 -35.70 -10.55 0.17
CA ILE A 1 -35.24 -10.61 -1.25
C ILE A 1 -35.40 -12.02 -1.81
N LEU A 2 -34.77 -13.04 -1.23
CA LEU A 2 -34.86 -14.42 -1.74
C LEU A 2 -36.31 -14.94 -1.87
N THR A 3 -37.14 -14.75 -0.85
CA THR A 3 -38.57 -15.14 -0.88
C THR A 3 -39.41 -14.38 -1.89
N ARG A 4 -38.93 -13.21 -2.38
CA ARG A 4 -39.60 -12.42 -3.43
C ARG A 4 -39.21 -12.89 -4.83
N LEU A 5 -37.95 -13.30 -5.02
CA LEU A 5 -37.44 -13.74 -6.32
C LEU A 5 -37.73 -15.22 -6.60
N PHE A 6 -37.77 -16.07 -5.57
CA PHE A 6 -37.90 -17.53 -5.68
C PHE A 6 -39.16 -18.04 -4.95
N TRP A 7 -40.30 -17.41 -5.22
CA TRP A 7 -41.53 -17.60 -4.43
C TRP A 7 -42.22 -18.95 -4.62
N GLU A 8 -41.99 -19.66 -5.73
CA GLU A 8 -42.50 -21.02 -5.96
C GLU A 8 -41.46 -22.13 -5.68
N GLU A 9 -40.22 -21.78 -5.35
CA GLU A 9 -39.12 -22.76 -5.24
C GLU A 9 -38.67 -23.03 -3.80
N LYS A 10 -38.16 -24.26 -3.57
CA LYS A 10 -37.59 -24.65 -2.28
C LYS A 10 -36.13 -24.16 -2.18
N VAL A 11 -35.94 -23.01 -1.53
CA VAL A 11 -34.61 -22.39 -1.37
C VAL A 11 -33.78 -23.13 -0.32
N LEU A 12 -32.61 -23.65 -0.72
CA LEU A 12 -31.57 -24.15 0.17
C LEU A 12 -30.63 -23.01 0.60
N ARG A 13 -30.27 -22.96 1.88
CA ARG A 13 -29.37 -21.94 2.45
C ARG A 13 -28.13 -22.60 3.01
N PHE A 14 -26.98 -22.03 2.67
CA PHE A 14 -25.68 -22.38 3.23
C PHE A 14 -25.33 -21.45 4.39
N GLU A 15 -24.28 -21.81 5.14
CA GLU A 15 -23.73 -20.97 6.20
C GLU A 15 -23.34 -19.59 5.64
N PRO A 16 -23.82 -18.50 6.25
CA PRO A 16 -23.56 -17.17 5.77
C PRO A 16 -22.07 -16.83 5.92
N GLN A 17 -21.47 -16.33 4.85
CA GLN A 17 -20.15 -15.71 4.90
C GLN A 17 -20.29 -14.21 5.17
N THR A 18 -19.30 -13.64 5.85
CA THR A 18 -19.24 -12.19 6.11
C THR A 18 -18.20 -11.56 5.20
N PRO A 19 -18.55 -11.19 3.95
CA PRO A 19 -17.61 -10.53 3.07
C PRO A 19 -17.20 -9.19 3.67
N ARG A 20 -15.94 -8.84 3.47
CA ARG A 20 -15.37 -7.55 3.86
C ARG A 20 -14.54 -7.00 2.73
N PHE A 21 -14.40 -5.68 2.71
CA PHE A 21 -13.42 -5.04 1.84
C PHE A 21 -12.00 -5.52 2.21
N ALA A 22 -11.18 -5.79 1.19
CA ALA A 22 -9.79 -6.16 1.34
C ALA A 22 -8.99 -5.62 0.15
N CYS A 23 -7.94 -4.85 0.42
CA CYS A 23 -6.97 -4.43 -0.58
C CYS A 23 -5.61 -5.06 -0.25
N THR A 24 -4.86 -5.41 -1.29
CA THR A 24 -3.54 -6.03 -1.16
C THR A 24 -2.40 -5.02 -1.25
N CYS A 25 -2.68 -3.72 -1.38
CA CYS A 25 -1.64 -2.70 -1.37
C CYS A 25 -0.87 -2.70 -0.05
N SER A 26 0.42 -2.40 -0.12
CA SER A 26 1.30 -2.28 1.05
C SER A 26 2.41 -1.28 0.77
N ARG A 27 3.03 -0.74 1.83
CA ARG A 27 4.18 0.17 1.69
C ARG A 27 5.33 -0.51 0.94
N GLU A 28 5.54 -1.80 1.16
CA GLU A 28 6.54 -2.60 0.45
C GLU A 28 6.28 -2.67 -1.06
N ARG A 29 5.04 -2.91 -1.49
CA ARG A 29 4.70 -2.92 -2.93
C ARG A 29 4.90 -1.55 -3.56
N VAL A 30 4.53 -0.48 -2.86
CA VAL A 30 4.75 0.88 -3.33
C VAL A 30 6.24 1.22 -3.37
N ALA A 31 7.01 0.81 -2.37
CA ALA A 31 8.46 0.95 -2.37
C ALA A 31 9.12 0.24 -3.57
N ASN A 32 8.67 -0.98 -3.90
CA ASN A 32 9.14 -1.70 -5.09
C ASN A 32 8.77 -0.99 -6.39
N MET A 33 7.57 -0.40 -6.46
CA MET A 33 7.16 0.42 -7.60
C MET A 33 8.07 1.65 -7.76
N ILE A 34 8.37 2.37 -6.67
CA ILE A 34 9.29 3.52 -6.69
C ILE A 34 10.71 3.07 -7.09
N ARG A 35 11.18 1.92 -6.60
CA ARG A 35 12.47 1.35 -7.05
C ARG A 35 12.50 1.08 -8.55
N SER A 36 11.39 0.62 -9.14
CA SER A 36 11.28 0.38 -10.58
C SER A 36 11.28 1.65 -11.43
N LEU A 37 10.91 2.80 -10.87
CA LEU A 37 11.07 4.10 -11.56
C LEU A 37 12.55 4.50 -11.67
N GLY A 38 13.37 4.10 -10.71
CA GLY A 38 14.80 4.41 -10.66
C GLY A 38 15.12 5.53 -9.66
N ARG A 39 16.41 5.60 -9.30
CA ARG A 39 16.89 6.55 -8.28
C ARG A 39 16.77 8.00 -8.73
N GLU A 40 17.18 8.28 -9.97
CA GLU A 40 17.21 9.65 -10.52
C GLU A 40 15.81 10.27 -10.50
N GLU A 41 14.82 9.58 -11.06
CA GLU A 41 13.42 10.02 -11.06
C GLU A 41 12.87 10.23 -9.64
N ALA A 42 13.14 9.28 -8.73
CA ALA A 42 12.68 9.40 -7.35
C ALA A 42 13.32 10.61 -6.63
N ASP A 43 14.62 10.83 -6.83
CA ASP A 43 15.34 11.95 -6.23
C ASP A 43 14.86 13.29 -6.83
N GLU A 44 14.59 13.36 -8.13
CA GLU A 44 14.02 14.55 -8.80
C GLU A 44 12.64 14.94 -8.23
N ILE A 45 11.74 13.96 -8.07
CA ILE A 45 10.41 14.21 -7.50
C ILE A 45 10.53 14.75 -6.07
N VAL A 46 11.43 14.19 -5.27
CA VAL A 46 11.68 14.66 -3.90
C VAL A 46 12.26 16.07 -3.89
N VAL A 47 13.16 16.41 -4.80
CA VAL A 47 13.73 17.77 -4.90
C VAL A 47 12.64 18.79 -5.30
N GLU A 48 11.76 18.43 -6.23
CA GLU A 48 10.68 19.33 -6.70
C GLU A 48 9.57 19.50 -5.65
N ARG A 49 9.18 18.42 -4.97
CA ARG A 49 7.93 18.37 -4.17
C ARG A 49 8.13 18.08 -2.68
N GLY A 50 9.33 17.75 -2.26
CA GLY A 50 9.68 17.37 -0.88
C GLY A 50 9.40 15.91 -0.53
N GLU A 51 8.45 15.27 -1.18
CA GLU A 51 8.07 13.87 -0.97
C GLU A 51 7.45 13.23 -2.22
N ILE A 52 7.47 11.89 -2.25
CA ILE A 52 6.72 11.09 -3.24
C ILE A 52 5.40 10.66 -2.60
N GLU A 53 4.27 11.07 -3.18
CA GLU A 53 2.93 10.62 -2.78
C GLU A 53 2.36 9.62 -3.80
N VAL A 54 1.92 8.46 -3.32
CA VAL A 54 1.30 7.41 -4.14
C VAL A 54 -0.06 7.03 -3.56
N GLY A 55 -1.11 7.27 -4.35
CA GLY A 55 -2.47 6.82 -4.07
C GLY A 55 -2.76 5.43 -4.62
N CYS A 56 -3.40 4.57 -3.85
CA CYS A 56 -3.90 3.28 -4.35
C CYS A 56 -5.29 3.45 -4.98
N ASP A 57 -5.41 3.25 -6.30
CA ASP A 57 -6.69 3.39 -7.03
C ASP A 57 -7.80 2.44 -6.57
N PHE A 58 -7.46 1.34 -5.89
CA PHE A 58 -8.44 0.37 -5.41
C PHE A 58 -9.03 0.72 -4.04
N CYS A 59 -8.23 1.31 -3.14
CA CYS A 59 -8.66 1.57 -1.76
C CYS A 59 -8.53 3.02 -1.32
N GLY A 60 -7.98 3.89 -2.15
CA GLY A 60 -7.76 5.31 -1.86
C GLY A 60 -6.65 5.61 -0.85
N LYS A 61 -5.95 4.59 -0.34
CA LYS A 61 -4.89 4.78 0.65
C LYS A 61 -3.71 5.53 0.03
N GLN A 62 -3.23 6.55 0.74
CA GLN A 62 -2.06 7.35 0.37
C GLN A 62 -0.81 6.81 1.07
N TYR A 63 0.28 6.73 0.32
CA TYR A 63 1.60 6.37 0.79
C TYR A 63 2.55 7.52 0.50
N ARG A 64 3.27 7.97 1.52
CA ARG A 64 4.26 9.05 1.41
C ARG A 64 5.65 8.55 1.69
N PHE A 65 6.60 8.99 0.90
CA PHE A 65 8.03 8.73 1.08
C PHE A 65 8.75 10.07 1.06
N ASP A 66 9.28 10.46 2.21
CA ASP A 66 10.13 11.66 2.30
C ASP A 66 11.53 11.40 1.71
N ALA A 67 12.42 12.38 1.81
CA ALA A 67 13.79 12.25 1.31
C ALA A 67 14.58 11.10 1.95
N VAL A 68 14.36 10.83 3.24
CA VAL A 68 15.07 9.76 3.96
C VAL A 68 14.53 8.41 3.54
N ASP A 69 13.21 8.26 3.53
CA ASP A 69 12.51 7.06 3.06
C ASP A 69 12.93 6.70 1.62
N SER A 70 12.90 7.69 0.71
CA SER A 70 13.22 7.50 -0.70
C SER A 70 14.69 7.12 -0.90
N ALA A 71 15.62 7.77 -0.18
CA ALA A 71 17.03 7.42 -0.23
C ALA A 71 17.31 5.98 0.27
N GLN A 72 16.59 5.53 1.31
CA GLN A 72 16.71 4.17 1.85
C GLN A 72 16.25 3.10 0.85
N LEU A 73 15.33 3.42 -0.07
CA LEU A 73 14.88 2.47 -1.09
C LEU A 73 16.00 1.96 -1.99
N PHE A 74 17.06 2.75 -2.16
CA PHE A 74 18.18 2.47 -3.07
C PHE A 74 19.50 2.21 -2.33
N THR A 75 19.47 2.06 -1.00
CA THR A 75 20.66 1.68 -0.22
C THR A 75 20.77 0.15 -0.16
N ALA A 76 22.00 -0.38 -0.21
CA ALA A 76 22.21 -1.83 -0.11
C ALA A 76 21.75 -2.36 1.27
N PRO A 77 21.08 -3.52 1.33
CA PRO A 77 20.68 -4.13 2.60
C PRO A 77 21.94 -4.45 3.43
N GLY A 78 22.14 -3.74 4.54
CA GLY A 78 23.29 -3.87 5.43
C GLY A 78 24.14 -2.60 5.62
N ALA A 79 23.89 -1.53 4.85
CA ALA A 79 24.59 -0.25 4.99
C ALA A 79 23.82 0.79 5.84
N GLN A 80 22.85 0.35 6.66
CA GLN A 80 22.16 1.23 7.59
C GLN A 80 23.03 1.47 8.83
N PRO A 81 23.42 2.71 9.15
CA PRO A 81 24.00 3.02 10.45
C PRO A 81 22.99 2.67 11.55
N PRO A 82 23.45 2.20 12.73
CA PRO A 82 22.55 1.73 13.77
C PRO A 82 21.55 2.82 14.16
N ALA A 83 20.26 2.49 14.08
CA ALA A 83 19.21 3.35 14.59
C ALA A 83 19.48 3.59 16.08
N THR A 84 19.71 4.85 16.47
CA THR A 84 19.87 5.24 17.86
C THR A 84 18.51 5.04 18.53
N PRO A 85 18.36 4.13 19.52
CA PRO A 85 17.14 4.07 20.28
C PRO A 85 17.05 5.37 21.07
N THR A 86 15.98 6.15 20.81
CA THR A 86 15.66 7.35 21.56
C THR A 86 15.69 7.06 23.06
N VAL A 87 16.52 7.81 23.77
CA VAL A 87 16.57 7.94 25.22
C VAL A 87 15.24 8.51 25.70
N GLN A 88 14.55 7.79 26.60
CA GLN A 88 13.61 8.39 27.56
C GLN A 88 14.40 8.84 28.79
#